data_AF-A0A091C574-F1
#
_entry.id   AF-A0A091C574-F1
#
_cell.length_a   1.000
_cell.length_b   1.000
_cell.length_c   1.000
_cell.angle_alpha   90.00
_cell.angle_beta   90.00
_cell.angle_gamma   90.00
#
_symmetry.space_group_name_H-M   'P 1'
#
loop_
_entity.id
_entity.type
_entity.pdbx_description
1 polymer ?
#
loop_
_entity_poly.entity_id
_entity_poly.type
_entity_poly.pdbx_seq_one_letter_code
_entity_poly.pdbx_strand_id
1 'polypeptide(L)'
;MGGGNGGGAIPLSEVYAGITGEGSEVYYSFAIIILTVGNVFAIFAAALLNRLGEKFPKLTGDKQTIIRGTEEDDLSDEDYTPSLGDVASGLLIALTSYTVGLLFSNVLLPEIFGFPIHELAYMVIFVVILCALGVVPLNVRMGAKRLQSFFTKHLTLLIMVGVGVDLDLNELLAAVTLPNIVVALFIIVGAVLGSGAVGYLVGFYPIDTAVTAGLCMANRGGSGDLAVLGAANRMGLMAYAQLSSRLGGAIILVIASVLFSILL
;
A
#
# COMPACT_ATOMS: atom_id res chain seq x y z
N MET A 1 7.79 1.36 -7.07
CA MET A 1 8.05 2.37 -6.03
C MET A 1 7.10 3.56 -6.12
N GLY A 2 6.58 3.94 -7.29
CA GLY A 2 5.43 4.87 -7.33
C GLY A 2 4.16 4.23 -6.75
N GLY A 3 3.12 5.04 -6.49
CA GLY A 3 1.84 4.61 -5.91
C GLY A 3 0.92 3.80 -6.83
N GLY A 4 1.49 2.86 -7.60
CA GLY A 4 0.79 2.06 -8.60
C GLY A 4 0.52 2.82 -9.91
N ASN A 5 -0.57 2.45 -10.60
CA ASN A 5 -0.91 3.07 -11.88
C ASN A 5 -1.44 4.50 -11.70
N GLY A 6 -2.61 4.65 -11.06
CA GLY A 6 -3.27 5.94 -10.87
C GLY A 6 -2.58 6.89 -9.89
N GLY A 7 -1.85 6.36 -8.91
CA GLY A 7 -1.07 7.17 -7.95
C GLY A 7 0.43 7.26 -8.27
N GLY A 8 0.86 6.76 -9.43
CA GLY A 8 2.28 6.64 -9.78
C GLY A 8 2.53 6.82 -11.26
N ALA A 9 2.32 5.77 -12.07
CA ALA A 9 2.68 5.78 -13.49
C ALA A 9 2.06 6.94 -14.28
N ILE A 10 0.78 7.26 -14.06
CA ILE A 10 0.09 8.37 -14.74
C ILE A 10 0.63 9.74 -14.28
N PRO A 11 0.66 10.07 -12.97
CA PRO A 11 1.27 11.35 -12.55
C PRO A 11 2.75 11.48 -12.95
N LEU A 12 3.53 10.41 -12.90
CA LEU A 12 4.94 10.43 -13.29
C LEU A 12 5.12 10.72 -14.77
N SER A 13 4.25 10.19 -15.64
CA SER A 13 4.33 10.49 -17.07
C SER A 13 4.01 11.96 -17.37
N GLU A 14 3.10 12.58 -16.63
CA GLU A 14 2.81 14.02 -16.76
C GLU A 14 3.99 14.87 -16.29
N VAL A 15 4.62 14.50 -15.17
CA VAL A 15 5.83 15.18 -14.69
C VAL A 15 6.99 15.04 -15.69
N TYR A 16 7.16 13.85 -16.26
CA TYR A 16 8.15 13.60 -17.31
C TYR A 16 7.90 14.51 -18.52
N ALA A 17 6.68 14.52 -19.05
CA ALA A 17 6.31 15.33 -20.21
C ALA A 17 6.51 16.83 -19.97
N GLY A 18 6.16 17.31 -18.77
CA GLY A 18 6.35 18.71 -18.39
C GLY A 18 7.81 19.14 -18.33
N ILE A 19 8.74 18.23 -18.04
CA ILE A 19 10.18 18.52 -17.94
C ILE A 19 10.88 18.33 -19.29
N THR A 20 10.61 17.23 -20.00
CA THR A 20 11.32 16.88 -21.24
C THR A 20 10.70 17.50 -22.49
N GLY A 21 9.42 17.87 -22.44
CA GLY A 21 8.64 18.29 -23.60
C GLY A 21 8.20 17.14 -24.53
N GLU A 22 8.49 15.89 -24.17
CA GLU A 22 7.99 14.70 -24.87
C GLU A 22 6.54 14.36 -24.45
N GLY A 23 5.85 13.52 -25.24
CA GLY A 23 4.52 13.04 -24.88
C GLY A 23 4.54 12.14 -23.64
N SER A 24 3.53 12.27 -22.77
CA SER A 24 3.42 11.48 -21.54
C SER A 24 3.26 9.99 -21.83
N GLU A 25 2.73 9.63 -22.99
CA GLU A 25 2.54 8.25 -23.44
C GLU A 25 3.85 7.49 -23.59
N VAL A 26 4.95 8.20 -23.91
CA VAL A 26 6.29 7.61 -24.09
C VAL A 26 6.77 7.02 -22.76
N TYR A 27 6.70 7.80 -21.69
CA TYR A 27 7.09 7.33 -20.35
C TYR A 27 6.08 6.33 -19.81
N TYR A 28 4.77 6.61 -19.95
CA TYR A 28 3.71 5.78 -19.40
C TYR A 28 3.77 4.34 -19.93
N SER A 29 3.91 4.16 -21.24
CA SER A 29 3.92 2.84 -21.89
C SER A 29 5.06 1.96 -21.39
N PHE A 30 6.22 2.55 -21.09
CA PHE A 30 7.34 1.83 -20.49
C PHE A 30 7.13 1.59 -18.99
N ALA A 31 6.66 2.61 -18.26
CA ALA A 31 6.49 2.54 -16.82
C ALA A 31 5.46 1.48 -16.41
N ILE A 32 4.33 1.36 -17.13
CA ILE A 32 3.28 0.39 -16.82
C ILE A 32 3.77 -1.06 -16.98
N ILE A 33 4.59 -1.31 -18.02
CA ILE A 33 5.23 -2.61 -18.29
C ILE A 33 6.15 -3.01 -17.13
N ILE A 34 7.05 -2.11 -16.71
CA ILE A 34 7.97 -2.38 -15.59
C ILE A 34 7.21 -2.53 -14.26
N LEU A 35 6.18 -1.71 -14.04
CA LEU A 35 5.31 -1.79 -12.87
C LEU A 35 4.63 -3.16 -12.75
N THR A 36 4.10 -3.68 -13.86
CA THR A 36 3.45 -5.00 -13.90
C THR A 36 4.43 -6.12 -13.56
N VAL A 37 5.65 -6.08 -14.09
CA VAL A 37 6.70 -7.05 -13.76
C VAL A 37 7.09 -6.96 -12.29
N GLY A 38 7.33 -5.74 -11.79
CA GLY A 38 7.62 -5.49 -10.38
C GLY A 38 6.55 -6.07 -9.46
N ASN A 39 5.27 -5.88 -9.80
CA ASN A 39 4.14 -6.42 -9.04
C ASN A 39 4.17 -7.95 -8.95
N VAL A 40 4.43 -8.65 -10.06
CA VAL A 40 4.54 -10.12 -10.07
C VAL A 40 5.68 -10.59 -9.15
N PHE A 41 6.87 -9.99 -9.28
CA PHE A 41 7.99 -10.33 -8.41
C PHE A 41 7.72 -9.99 -6.94
N ALA A 42 7.02 -8.89 -6.66
CA ALA A 42 6.63 -8.53 -5.31
C ALA A 42 5.72 -9.59 -4.68
N ILE A 43 4.72 -10.08 -5.41
CA ILE A 43 3.82 -11.15 -4.95
C ILE A 43 4.61 -12.43 -4.64
N PHE A 44 5.51 -12.85 -5.54
CA PHE A 44 6.37 -14.02 -5.32
C PHE A 44 7.29 -13.83 -4.10
N ALA A 45 7.93 -12.67 -3.97
CA ALA A 45 8.78 -12.34 -2.84
C ALA A 45 7.99 -12.34 -1.52
N ALA A 46 6.74 -11.88 -1.54
CA ALA A 46 5.86 -11.86 -0.37
C ALA A 46 5.57 -13.27 0.16
N ALA A 47 5.28 -14.21 -0.73
CA ALA A 47 5.08 -15.62 -0.38
C ALA A 47 6.37 -16.25 0.18
N LEU A 48 7.53 -15.94 -0.41
CA LEU A 48 8.83 -16.41 0.08
C LEU A 48 9.17 -15.84 1.45
N LEU A 49 8.92 -14.55 1.68
CA LEU A 49 9.09 -13.90 2.97
C LEU A 49 8.15 -14.48 4.03
N ASN A 50 6.92 -14.85 3.68
CA ASN A 50 6.04 -15.53 4.62
C ASN A 50 6.62 -16.87 5.07
N ARG A 51 7.10 -17.69 4.12
CA ARG A 51 7.75 -18.96 4.43
C ARG A 51 9.03 -18.77 5.25
N LEU A 52 9.79 -17.70 4.99
CA LEU A 52 10.97 -17.35 5.77
C LEU A 52 10.59 -16.99 7.22
N GLY A 53 9.52 -16.22 7.42
CA GLY A 53 9.04 -15.85 8.74
C GLY A 53 8.51 -17.04 9.54
N GLU A 54 7.85 -18.00 8.88
CA GLU A 54 7.45 -19.27 9.51
C GLU A 54 8.64 -20.09 10.00
N LYS A 55 9.75 -20.07 9.25
CA LYS A 55 11.00 -20.75 9.63
C LYS A 55 11.78 -19.99 10.72
N PHE A 56 11.73 -18.65 10.70
CA PHE A 56 12.43 -17.78 11.64
C PHE A 56 11.46 -16.81 12.33
N PRO A 57 10.71 -17.26 13.35
CA PRO A 57 9.70 -16.45 14.02
C PRO A 57 10.23 -15.16 14.65
N LYS A 58 11.54 -15.07 14.95
CA LYS A 58 12.14 -13.84 15.48
C LYS A 58 12.17 -12.67 14.49
N LEU A 59 11.98 -12.93 13.20
CA LEU A 59 12.05 -11.93 12.14
C LEU A 59 10.66 -11.38 11.76
N THR A 60 9.59 -11.92 12.32
CA THR A 60 8.20 -11.54 12.04
C THR A 60 7.39 -11.48 13.32
N GLY A 61 6.42 -10.57 13.40
CA GLY A 61 5.44 -10.49 14.47
C GLY A 61 4.26 -11.42 14.27
N ASP A 62 3.12 -11.00 14.79
CA ASP A 62 1.82 -11.68 14.72
C ASP A 62 1.07 -11.51 13.39
N LYS A 63 1.70 -10.84 12.41
CA LYS A 63 1.12 -10.46 11.10
C LYS A 63 -0.02 -9.42 11.19
N GLN A 64 -0.19 -8.77 12.34
CA GLN A 64 -1.16 -7.68 12.61
C GLN A 64 -0.46 -6.38 13.05
N THR A 65 0.67 -6.48 13.75
CA THR A 65 1.51 -5.34 14.13
C THR A 65 2.92 -5.48 13.55
N ILE A 66 3.52 -4.34 13.20
CA ILE A 66 4.91 -4.28 12.74
C ILE A 66 5.89 -3.97 13.88
N ILE A 67 5.41 -3.50 15.03
CA ILE A 67 6.25 -2.97 16.11
C ILE A 67 6.69 -4.11 17.03
N ARG A 68 7.98 -4.13 17.40
CA ARG A 68 8.51 -5.12 18.35
C ARG A 68 8.37 -4.63 19.78
N GLY A 69 8.00 -5.53 20.68
CA GLY A 69 8.03 -5.27 22.12
C GLY A 69 6.88 -4.41 22.64
N THR A 70 5.96 -3.98 21.79
CA THR A 70 4.64 -3.51 22.18
C THR A 70 3.66 -4.66 22.06
N GLU A 71 3.08 -5.07 23.19
CA GLU A 71 1.68 -5.48 23.19
C GLU A 71 0.94 -4.19 22.87
N GLU A 72 0.57 -3.96 21.60
CA GLU A 72 -0.55 -3.05 21.38
C GLU A 72 -1.69 -3.65 22.22
N ASP A 73 -2.31 -2.86 23.09
CA ASP A 73 -3.64 -3.17 23.64
C ASP A 73 -4.49 -3.43 22.41
N ASP A 74 -4.54 -4.70 22.00
CA ASP A 74 -5.39 -5.12 20.94
C ASP A 74 -6.76 -4.76 21.51
N LEU A 75 -7.50 -3.90 20.80
CA LEU A 75 -8.90 -3.63 21.12
C LEU A 75 -9.74 -4.94 21.12
N SER A 76 -9.12 -6.12 20.93
CA SER A 76 -9.66 -7.44 21.22
C SER A 76 -9.87 -7.74 22.70
N ASP A 77 -9.20 -7.04 23.62
CA ASP A 77 -9.36 -7.28 25.08
C ASP A 77 -10.59 -6.56 25.67
N GLU A 78 -11.31 -5.77 24.88
CA GLU A 78 -12.66 -5.37 25.25
C GLU A 78 -13.65 -6.44 24.76
N ASP A 79 -14.23 -7.18 25.72
CA ASP A 79 -15.32 -8.15 25.56
C ASP A 79 -16.61 -7.51 24.98
N TYR A 80 -16.50 -6.93 23.78
CA TYR A 80 -17.59 -6.27 23.08
C TYR A 80 -17.88 -7.00 21.79
N THR A 81 -18.99 -7.75 21.79
CA THR A 81 -19.54 -8.33 20.57
C THR A 81 -20.33 -7.24 19.82
N PRO A 82 -19.87 -6.75 18.66
CA PRO A 82 -20.54 -5.66 17.98
C PRO A 82 -21.86 -6.12 17.39
N SER A 83 -22.91 -5.32 17.58
CA SER A 83 -24.21 -5.53 16.93
C SER A 83 -24.14 -5.20 15.43
N LEU A 84 -25.20 -5.52 14.69
CA LEU A 84 -25.30 -5.13 13.28
C LEU A 84 -25.34 -3.60 13.11
N GLY A 85 -25.93 -2.87 14.07
CA GLY A 85 -25.95 -1.41 14.09
C GLY A 85 -24.54 -0.81 14.28
N ASP A 86 -23.70 -1.47 15.05
CA ASP A 86 -22.30 -1.06 15.23
C ASP A 86 -21.48 -1.30 13.96
N VAL A 87 -21.70 -2.43 13.29
CA VAL A 87 -21.08 -2.71 11.97
C VAL A 87 -21.53 -1.67 10.94
N ALA A 88 -22.82 -1.31 10.90
CA ALA A 88 -23.32 -0.26 10.03
C ALA A 88 -22.70 1.11 10.35
N SER A 89 -22.50 1.41 11.63
CA SER A 89 -21.80 2.63 12.06
C SER A 89 -20.33 2.62 11.66
N GLY A 90 -19.66 1.46 11.76
CA GLY A 90 -18.32 1.22 11.26
C GLY A 90 -18.20 1.41 9.74
N LEU A 91 -19.21 1.00 8.98
CA LEU A 91 -19.30 1.28 7.54
C LEU A 91 -19.47 2.78 7.28
N LEU A 92 -20.36 3.45 8.01
CA LEU A 92 -20.60 4.89 7.85
C LEU A 92 -19.35 5.71 8.14
N ILE A 93 -18.58 5.40 9.19
CA ILE A 93 -17.35 6.14 9.48
C ILE A 93 -16.28 5.89 8.41
N ALA A 94 -16.20 4.69 7.84
CA ALA A 94 -15.30 4.38 6.73
C ALA A 94 -15.68 5.19 5.47
N LEU A 95 -16.95 5.18 5.09
CA LEU A 95 -17.46 5.95 3.94
C LEU A 95 -17.29 7.45 4.14
N THR A 96 -17.62 7.96 5.33
CA THR A 96 -17.46 9.38 5.68
C THR A 96 -16.01 9.80 5.59
N SER A 97 -15.08 9.00 6.15
CA SER A 97 -13.65 9.28 6.09
C SER A 97 -13.15 9.31 4.65
N TYR A 98 -13.63 8.41 3.79
CA TYR A 98 -13.32 8.42 2.37
C TYR A 98 -13.88 9.66 1.66
N THR A 99 -15.13 10.06 1.96
CA THR A 99 -15.72 11.30 1.42
C THR A 99 -14.95 12.55 1.85
N VAL A 100 -14.48 12.60 3.09
CA VAL A 100 -13.58 13.67 3.55
C VAL A 100 -12.27 13.63 2.75
N GLY A 101 -11.70 12.45 2.53
CA GLY A 101 -10.54 12.27 1.66
C GLY A 101 -10.75 12.87 0.28
N LEU A 102 -11.88 12.57 -0.36
CA LEU A 102 -12.27 13.12 -1.67
C LEU A 102 -12.47 14.64 -1.64
N LEU A 103 -13.06 15.18 -0.57
CA LEU A 103 -13.27 16.61 -0.43
C LEU A 103 -11.92 17.36 -0.35
N PHE A 104 -10.95 16.80 0.37
CA PHE A 104 -9.62 17.38 0.46
C PHE A 104 -8.84 17.25 -0.85
N SER A 105 -8.81 16.07 -1.46
CA SER A 105 -8.04 15.84 -2.69
C SER A 105 -8.59 16.58 -3.91
N ASN A 106 -9.89 16.90 -3.96
CA ASN A 106 -10.49 17.54 -5.14
C ASN A 106 -10.83 19.02 -4.95
N VAL A 107 -11.09 19.48 -3.72
CA VAL A 107 -11.64 20.83 -3.49
C VAL A 107 -10.79 21.66 -2.54
N LEU A 108 -10.46 21.13 -1.36
CA LEU A 108 -9.87 21.96 -0.30
C LEU A 108 -8.35 22.10 -0.43
N LEU A 109 -7.64 20.99 -0.62
CA LEU A 109 -6.18 20.92 -0.68
C LEU A 109 -5.76 19.85 -1.71
N PRO A 110 -6.04 20.05 -3.00
CA PRO A 110 -5.68 19.07 -4.03
C PRO A 110 -4.17 18.84 -4.11
N GLU A 111 -3.39 19.91 -3.91
CA GLU A 111 -1.94 19.88 -3.94
C GLU A 111 -1.34 20.53 -2.70
N ILE A 112 -0.26 19.96 -2.18
CA ILE A 112 0.56 20.56 -1.14
C ILE A 112 1.97 20.72 -1.71
N PHE A 113 2.48 21.95 -1.69
CA PHE A 113 3.77 22.31 -2.32
C PHE A 113 3.89 21.94 -3.80
N GLY A 114 2.77 21.91 -4.53
CA GLY A 114 2.72 21.53 -5.96
C GLY A 114 2.66 20.02 -6.21
N PHE A 115 2.47 19.21 -5.16
CA PHE A 115 2.36 17.76 -5.27
C PHE A 115 0.93 17.29 -4.97
N PRO A 116 0.31 16.53 -5.89
CA PRO A 116 -1.04 16.03 -5.69
C PRO A 116 -1.07 15.00 -4.56
N ILE A 117 -2.01 15.16 -3.64
CA ILE A 117 -2.22 14.20 -2.54
C ILE A 117 -3.48 13.39 -2.80
N HIS A 118 -3.33 12.08 -2.83
CA HIS A 118 -4.41 11.12 -3.07
C HIS A 118 -5.45 11.13 -1.91
N GLU A 119 -6.73 11.03 -2.24
CA GLU A 119 -7.86 10.97 -1.29
C GLU A 119 -7.68 9.92 -0.19
N LEU A 120 -7.06 8.78 -0.50
CA LEU A 120 -6.81 7.72 0.48
C LEU A 120 -5.74 8.12 1.50
N ALA A 121 -4.77 8.95 1.14
CA ALA A 121 -3.80 9.50 2.10
C ALA A 121 -4.50 10.46 3.07
N TYR A 122 -5.36 11.34 2.55
CA TYR A 122 -6.19 12.22 3.38
C TYR A 122 -7.14 11.43 4.28
N MET A 123 -7.77 10.37 3.76
CA MET A 123 -8.61 9.48 4.56
C MET A 123 -7.83 8.90 5.74
N VAL A 124 -6.61 8.38 5.51
CA VAL A 124 -5.80 7.82 6.60
C VAL A 124 -5.42 8.89 7.63
N ILE A 125 -4.96 10.07 7.20
CA ILE A 125 -4.63 11.18 8.10
C ILE A 125 -5.86 11.55 8.93
N PHE A 126 -7.02 11.66 8.31
CA PHE A 126 -8.27 11.98 8.98
C PHE A 126 -8.66 10.92 10.02
N VAL A 127 -8.59 9.62 9.67
CA VAL A 127 -8.85 8.52 10.62
C VAL A 127 -7.86 8.54 11.79
N VAL A 128 -6.57 8.79 11.54
CA VAL A 128 -5.55 8.93 12.59
C VAL A 128 -5.89 10.09 13.52
N ILE A 129 -6.31 11.23 12.99
CA ILE A 129 -6.76 12.38 13.80
C ILE A 129 -7.98 11.99 14.64
N LEU A 130 -8.99 11.35 14.06
CA LEU A 130 -10.17 10.90 14.81
C LEU A 130 -9.82 9.93 15.94
N CYS A 131 -8.87 9.01 15.69
CA CYS A 131 -8.36 8.09 16.70
C CYS A 131 -7.58 8.83 17.80
N ALA A 132 -6.69 9.75 17.42
CA ALA A 132 -5.86 10.53 18.36
C ALA A 132 -6.70 11.45 19.26
N LEU A 133 -7.81 11.99 18.73
CA LEU A 133 -8.76 12.80 19.49
C LEU A 133 -9.68 11.97 20.39
N GLY A 134 -9.69 10.63 20.25
CA GLY A 134 -10.55 9.75 21.03
C GLY A 134 -12.05 9.93 20.80
N VAL A 135 -12.45 10.59 19.70
CA VAL A 135 -13.86 10.95 19.45
C VAL A 135 -14.70 9.79 18.93
N VAL A 136 -14.05 8.73 18.42
CA VAL A 136 -14.75 7.55 17.90
C VAL A 136 -15.11 6.63 19.08
N PRO A 137 -16.40 6.40 19.34
CA PRO A 137 -16.82 5.55 20.46
C PRO A 137 -16.45 4.09 20.19
N LEU A 138 -16.30 3.32 21.26
CA LEU A 138 -15.80 1.95 21.20
C LEU A 138 -16.65 1.06 20.27
N ASN A 139 -17.97 1.16 20.39
CA ASN A 139 -18.89 0.34 19.62
C ASN A 139 -18.67 0.51 18.10
N VAL A 140 -18.40 1.74 17.64
CA VAL A 140 -18.09 2.03 16.23
C VAL A 140 -16.73 1.46 15.82
N ARG A 141 -15.70 1.56 16.68
CA ARG A 141 -14.37 0.95 16.43
C ARG A 141 -14.48 -0.57 16.27
N MET A 142 -15.21 -1.22 17.17
CA MET A 142 -15.41 -2.67 17.14
C MET A 142 -16.29 -3.10 15.95
N GLY A 143 -17.28 -2.30 15.60
CA GLY A 143 -18.06 -2.46 14.37
C GLY A 143 -17.19 -2.40 13.12
N ALA A 144 -16.30 -1.42 13.02
CA ALA A 144 -15.33 -1.30 11.93
C ALA A 144 -14.34 -2.49 11.89
N LYS A 145 -13.84 -2.94 13.05
CA LYS A 145 -12.97 -4.14 13.15
C LYS A 145 -13.68 -5.42 12.67
N ARG A 146 -14.96 -5.59 13.03
CA ARG A 146 -15.79 -6.71 12.55
C ARG A 146 -16.06 -6.62 11.05
N LEU A 147 -16.29 -5.42 10.51
CA LEU A 147 -16.42 -5.20 9.08
C LEU A 147 -15.11 -5.55 8.34
N GLN A 148 -13.97 -5.06 8.81
CA GLN A 148 -12.65 -5.38 8.26
C GLN A 148 -12.40 -6.90 8.28
N SER A 149 -12.74 -7.57 9.38
CA SER A 149 -12.61 -9.01 9.53
C SER A 149 -13.49 -9.77 8.53
N PHE A 150 -14.71 -9.29 8.27
CA PHE A 150 -15.60 -9.88 7.27
C PHE A 150 -14.99 -9.79 5.86
N PHE A 151 -14.49 -8.61 5.46
CA PHE A 151 -13.83 -8.43 4.17
C PHE A 151 -12.59 -9.32 4.05
N THR A 152 -11.76 -9.36 5.09
CA THR A 152 -10.51 -10.11 5.09
C THR A 152 -10.72 -11.62 5.11
N LYS A 153 -11.72 -12.12 5.83
CA LYS A 153 -11.96 -13.57 5.95
C LYS A 153 -12.81 -14.14 4.81
N HIS A 154 -13.80 -13.40 4.33
CA HIS A 154 -14.80 -13.93 3.40
C HIS A 154 -14.68 -13.35 1.99
N LEU A 155 -14.29 -12.08 1.86
CA LEU A 155 -14.24 -11.41 0.55
C LEU A 155 -12.85 -11.40 -0.09
N THR A 156 -11.78 -11.74 0.63
CA THR A 156 -10.42 -11.76 0.07
C THR A 156 -10.31 -12.60 -1.20
N LEU A 157 -10.89 -13.81 -1.24
CA LEU A 157 -10.87 -14.64 -2.45
C LEU A 157 -11.60 -13.97 -3.62
N LEU A 158 -12.75 -13.36 -3.37
CA LEU A 158 -13.51 -12.63 -4.40
C LEU A 158 -12.71 -11.43 -4.93
N ILE A 159 -12.08 -10.68 -4.02
CA ILE A 159 -11.22 -9.55 -4.36
C ILE A 159 -10.02 -10.02 -5.20
N MET A 160 -9.39 -11.14 -4.82
CA MET A 160 -8.26 -11.71 -5.58
C MET A 160 -8.65 -12.14 -7.00
N VAL A 161 -9.87 -12.66 -7.20
CA VAL A 161 -10.38 -12.93 -8.55
C VAL A 161 -10.50 -11.63 -9.34
N GLY A 162 -11.03 -10.56 -8.75
CA GLY A 162 -11.09 -9.24 -9.38
C GLY A 162 -9.71 -8.68 -9.75
N VAL A 163 -8.73 -8.78 -8.83
CA VAL A 163 -7.34 -8.37 -9.08
C VAL A 163 -6.72 -9.19 -10.22
N GLY A 164 -7.04 -10.48 -10.32
CA GLY A 164 -6.58 -11.33 -11.43
C GLY A 164 -7.16 -10.92 -12.78
N VAL A 165 -8.41 -10.44 -12.83
CA VAL A 165 -9.06 -9.93 -14.05
C VAL A 165 -8.46 -8.59 -14.50
N ASP A 166 -8.03 -7.74 -13.56
CA ASP A 166 -7.36 -6.46 -13.84
C ASP A 166 -5.92 -6.63 -14.38
N LEU A 167 -5.34 -7.84 -14.31
CA LEU A 167 -4.00 -8.12 -14.79
C LEU A 167 -3.98 -8.32 -16.32
N ASP A 168 -3.34 -7.40 -17.04
CA ASP A 168 -3.12 -7.53 -18.48
C ASP A 168 -1.97 -8.52 -18.77
N LEU A 169 -2.33 -9.69 -19.32
CA LEU A 169 -1.38 -10.72 -19.69
C LEU A 169 -0.52 -10.35 -20.91
N ASN A 170 -1.01 -9.49 -21.80
CA ASN A 170 -0.24 -9.01 -22.94
C ASN A 170 0.82 -8.02 -22.49
N GLU A 171 0.48 -7.08 -21.60
CA GLU A 171 1.47 -6.21 -20.95
C GLU A 171 2.53 -7.05 -20.24
N LEU A 172 2.10 -8.07 -19.49
CA LEU A 172 3.01 -8.98 -18.80
C LEU A 172 3.96 -9.68 -19.79
N LEU A 173 3.43 -10.28 -20.85
CA LEU A 173 4.23 -10.98 -21.88
C LEU A 173 5.23 -10.06 -22.56
N ALA A 174 4.81 -8.85 -22.94
CA ALA A 174 5.69 -7.85 -23.55
C ALA A 174 6.80 -7.39 -22.60
N ALA A 175 6.52 -7.40 -21.29
CA ALA A 175 7.45 -6.97 -20.26
C ALA A 175 8.50 -8.01 -19.87
N VAL A 176 8.28 -9.30 -20.17
CA VAL A 176 9.18 -10.42 -19.86
C VAL A 176 10.39 -10.41 -20.81
N THR A 177 11.27 -9.42 -20.62
CA THR A 177 12.59 -9.40 -21.25
C THR A 177 13.66 -9.65 -20.18
N LEU A 178 14.78 -10.26 -20.58
CA LEU A 178 15.87 -10.55 -19.66
C LEU A 178 16.38 -9.30 -18.91
N PRO A 179 16.56 -8.13 -19.56
CA PRO A 179 16.95 -6.90 -18.85
C PRO A 179 15.92 -6.47 -17.81
N ASN A 180 14.63 -6.45 -18.18
CA ASN A 180 13.56 -6.01 -17.27
C ASN A 180 13.44 -6.93 -16.05
N ILE A 181 13.56 -8.24 -16.24
CA ILE A 181 13.54 -9.23 -15.16
C ILE A 181 14.69 -8.98 -14.18
N VAL A 182 15.90 -8.80 -14.69
CA VAL A 182 17.10 -8.61 -13.86
C VAL A 182 16.96 -7.32 -13.05
N VAL A 183 16.58 -6.21 -13.70
CA VAL A 183 16.40 -4.92 -13.04
C VAL A 183 15.28 -4.99 -11.99
N ALA A 184 14.12 -5.56 -12.33
CA ALA A 184 13.02 -5.73 -11.38
C ALA A 184 13.43 -6.56 -10.16
N LEU A 185 14.20 -7.64 -10.36
CA LEU A 185 14.69 -8.48 -9.26
C LEU A 185 15.61 -7.70 -8.33
N PHE A 186 16.55 -6.90 -8.86
CA PHE A 186 17.41 -6.06 -8.03
C PHE A 186 16.63 -4.98 -7.29
N ILE A 187 15.62 -4.37 -7.90
CA ILE A 187 14.73 -3.41 -7.24
C ILE A 187 13.99 -4.07 -6.08
N ILE A 188 13.42 -5.26 -6.29
CA ILE A 188 12.68 -6.00 -5.26
C ILE A 188 13.60 -6.40 -4.11
N VAL A 189 14.79 -6.92 -4.41
CA VAL A 189 15.79 -7.25 -3.39
C VAL A 189 16.22 -6.00 -2.62
N GLY A 190 16.49 -4.89 -3.30
CA GLY A 190 16.83 -3.62 -2.67
C GLY A 190 15.71 -3.09 -1.78
N ALA A 191 14.46 -3.16 -2.24
CA ALA A 191 13.29 -2.76 -1.47
C ALA A 191 13.13 -3.62 -0.20
N VAL A 192 13.25 -4.94 -0.31
CA VAL A 192 13.16 -5.88 0.83
C VAL A 192 14.28 -5.66 1.83
N LEU A 193 15.53 -5.58 1.36
CA LEU A 193 16.68 -5.41 2.24
C LEU A 193 16.70 -4.03 2.90
N GLY A 194 16.43 -2.98 2.13
CA GLY A 194 16.40 -1.60 2.62
C GLY A 194 15.32 -1.39 3.67
N SER A 195 14.07 -1.73 3.35
CA SER A 195 12.95 -1.57 4.29
C SER A 195 13.06 -2.52 5.50
N GLY A 196 13.52 -3.76 5.31
CA GLY A 196 13.75 -4.70 6.41
C GLY A 196 14.86 -4.25 7.36
N ALA A 197 15.97 -3.73 6.84
CA ALA A 197 17.08 -3.22 7.64
C ALA A 197 16.71 -1.93 8.38
N VAL A 198 16.14 -0.94 7.69
CA VAL A 198 15.71 0.32 8.31
C VAL A 198 14.59 0.06 9.33
N GLY A 199 13.63 -0.81 8.99
CA GLY A 199 12.59 -1.29 9.91
C GLY A 199 13.16 -1.87 11.19
N TYR A 200 14.18 -2.73 11.07
CA TYR A 200 14.87 -3.27 12.24
C TYR A 200 15.57 -2.21 13.08
N LEU A 201 16.11 -1.14 12.48
CA LEU A 201 16.75 -0.07 13.24
C LEU A 201 15.74 0.76 14.04
N VAL A 202 14.52 0.95 13.51
CA VAL A 202 13.48 1.78 14.14
C VAL A 202 12.54 0.99 15.06
N GLY A 203 12.84 -0.28 15.35
CA GLY A 203 12.05 -1.07 16.30
C GLY A 203 11.03 -2.02 15.66
N PHE A 204 10.94 -2.14 14.34
CA PHE A 204 9.96 -3.00 13.67
C PHE A 204 10.46 -4.41 13.34
N TYR A 205 9.54 -5.34 13.11
CA TYR A 205 9.84 -6.68 12.60
C TYR A 205 10.32 -6.60 11.14
N PRO A 206 11.52 -7.12 10.82
CA PRO A 206 12.12 -6.99 9.49
C PRO A 206 11.23 -7.51 8.36
N ILE A 207 10.58 -8.66 8.55
CA ILE A 207 9.77 -9.29 7.51
C ILE A 207 8.48 -8.50 7.28
N ASP A 208 7.80 -8.10 8.37
CA ASP A 208 6.55 -7.35 8.26
C ASP A 208 6.79 -5.96 7.65
N THR A 209 7.92 -5.33 7.99
CA THR A 209 8.34 -4.07 7.36
C THR A 209 8.75 -4.28 5.90
N ALA A 210 9.46 -5.36 5.58
CA ALA A 210 9.84 -5.69 4.21
C ALA A 210 8.62 -5.91 3.32
N VAL A 211 7.57 -6.54 3.84
CA VAL A 211 6.31 -6.72 3.11
C VAL A 211 5.56 -5.40 2.97
N THR A 212 5.40 -4.63 4.05
CA THR A 212 4.53 -3.43 4.07
C THR A 212 5.16 -2.15 3.51
N ALA A 213 6.43 -1.90 3.76
CA ALA A 213 7.13 -0.69 3.31
C ALA A 213 8.08 -0.96 2.12
N GLY A 214 8.42 -2.23 1.87
CA GLY A 214 9.25 -2.65 0.73
C GLY A 214 8.41 -3.15 -0.45
N LEU A 215 7.83 -4.34 -0.30
CA LEU A 215 7.08 -5.01 -1.38
C LEU A 215 5.79 -4.26 -1.74
N CYS A 216 5.08 -3.74 -0.75
CA CYS A 216 3.91 -2.90 -0.96
C CYS A 216 4.25 -1.55 -1.60
N MET A 217 5.52 -1.14 -1.61
CA MET A 217 5.99 -0.02 -2.40
C MET A 217 6.36 -0.41 -3.84
N ALA A 218 6.84 -1.63 -4.02
CA ALA A 218 7.31 -2.14 -5.29
C ALA A 218 6.21 -2.77 -6.15
N ASN A 219 4.97 -2.80 -5.66
CA ASN A 219 3.81 -3.38 -6.32
C ASN A 219 3.03 -2.34 -7.15
N ARG A 220 1.84 -2.74 -7.65
CA ARG A 220 0.92 -1.91 -8.46
C ARG A 220 -0.05 -1.06 -7.60
N GLY A 221 0.35 -0.59 -6.42
CA GLY A 221 -0.47 0.22 -5.52
C GLY A 221 -1.57 -0.60 -4.85
N GLY A 222 -2.77 -0.04 -4.67
CA GLY A 222 -3.82 -0.65 -3.84
C GLY A 222 -4.22 -2.09 -4.21
N SER A 223 -4.34 -2.42 -5.50
CA SER A 223 -4.61 -3.81 -5.94
C SER A 223 -3.40 -4.73 -5.71
N GLY A 224 -2.19 -4.20 -5.91
CA GLY A 224 -0.95 -4.85 -5.55
C GLY A 224 -0.82 -5.11 -4.05
N ASP A 225 -1.30 -4.21 -3.20
CA ASP A 225 -1.23 -4.35 -1.73
C ASP A 225 -2.05 -5.55 -1.28
N LEU A 226 -3.25 -5.68 -1.83
CA LEU A 226 -4.12 -6.81 -1.57
C LEU A 226 -3.46 -8.12 -2.01
N ALA A 227 -2.82 -8.15 -3.19
CA ALA A 227 -2.14 -9.34 -3.69
C ALA A 227 -0.89 -9.71 -2.87
N VAL A 228 -0.05 -8.73 -2.53
CA VAL A 228 1.17 -8.92 -1.73
C VAL A 228 0.84 -9.36 -0.31
N LEU A 229 -0.08 -8.67 0.37
CA LEU A 229 -0.51 -9.02 1.73
C LEU A 229 -1.28 -10.34 1.76
N GLY A 230 -2.08 -10.61 0.73
CA GLY A 230 -2.75 -11.90 0.54
C GLY A 230 -1.74 -13.05 0.42
N ALA A 231 -0.74 -12.91 -0.47
CA ALA A 231 0.31 -13.90 -0.64
C ALA A 231 1.18 -14.09 0.62
N ALA A 232 1.34 -13.04 1.42
CA ALA A 232 2.07 -13.09 2.68
C ALA A 232 1.22 -13.47 3.90
N ASN A 233 -0.09 -13.73 3.78
CA ASN A 233 -1.01 -13.93 4.91
C ASN A 233 -0.94 -12.80 5.97
N ARG A 234 -0.87 -11.54 5.52
CA ARG A 234 -0.64 -10.33 6.34
C ARG A 234 -1.69 -9.24 6.12
N MET A 235 -2.92 -9.63 5.81
CA MET A 235 -4.01 -8.67 5.55
C MET A 235 -4.32 -7.74 6.73
N GLY A 236 -3.92 -8.09 7.96
CA GLY A 236 -3.95 -7.21 9.12
C GLY A 236 -3.12 -5.93 8.95
N LEU A 237 -2.04 -6.00 8.15
CA LEU A 237 -1.13 -4.89 7.89
C LEU A 237 -1.59 -3.97 6.76
N MET A 238 -2.86 -4.06 6.33
CA MET A 238 -3.38 -3.28 5.19
C MET A 238 -3.26 -1.77 5.40
N ALA A 239 -3.43 -1.28 6.64
CA ALA A 239 -3.27 0.14 6.94
C ALA A 239 -1.83 0.63 6.65
N TYR A 240 -0.82 -0.16 7.04
CA TYR A 240 0.59 0.14 6.76
C TYR A 240 0.90 0.10 5.25
N ALA A 241 0.36 -0.89 4.54
CA ALA A 241 0.52 -0.97 3.09
C ALA A 241 -0.14 0.22 2.36
N GLN A 242 -1.35 0.63 2.76
CA GLN A 242 -2.00 1.82 2.18
C GLN A 242 -1.23 3.11 2.49
N LEU A 243 -0.69 3.24 3.71
CA LEU A 243 0.21 4.36 4.04
C LEU A 243 1.41 4.38 3.10
N SER A 244 2.06 3.23 2.92
CA SER A 244 3.18 3.08 2.00
C SER A 244 2.79 3.49 0.56
N SER A 245 1.79 2.84 -0.04
CA SER A 245 1.37 3.07 -1.43
C SER A 245 0.89 4.48 -1.72
N ARG A 246 0.28 5.18 -0.74
CA ARG A 246 -0.33 6.49 -0.96
C ARG A 246 0.57 7.64 -0.53
N LEU A 247 1.00 7.65 0.74
CA LEU A 247 1.87 8.72 1.24
C LEU A 247 3.27 8.58 0.66
N GLY A 248 3.84 7.38 0.72
CA GLY A 248 5.13 7.14 0.11
C GLY A 248 5.09 7.31 -1.42
N GLY A 249 3.97 6.98 -2.07
CA GLY A 249 3.77 7.20 -3.50
C GLY A 249 3.92 8.67 -3.86
N ALA A 250 3.28 9.56 -3.08
CA ALA A 250 3.44 11.01 -3.21
C ALA A 250 4.89 11.47 -2.97
N ILE A 251 5.59 10.91 -1.99
CA ILE A 251 7.02 11.19 -1.75
C ILE A 251 7.86 10.79 -2.99
N ILE A 252 7.54 9.67 -3.64
CA ILE A 252 8.24 9.23 -4.84
C ILE A 252 7.96 10.17 -6.02
N LEU A 253 6.76 10.75 -6.15
CA LEU A 253 6.49 11.79 -7.15
C LEU A 253 7.37 13.03 -6.94
N VAL A 254 7.53 13.47 -5.68
CA VAL A 254 8.43 14.58 -5.33
C VAL A 254 9.86 14.27 -5.73
N ILE A 255 10.35 13.10 -5.34
CA ILE A 255 11.71 12.66 -5.66
C ILE A 255 11.90 12.57 -7.17
N ALA A 256 10.94 11.99 -7.90
CA ALA A 256 11.01 11.85 -9.34
C ALA A 256 11.02 13.19 -10.07
N SER A 257 10.21 14.17 -9.65
CA SER A 257 10.21 15.52 -10.21
C SER A 257 11.59 16.18 -10.09
N VAL A 258 12.23 16.07 -8.92
CA VAL A 258 13.58 16.59 -8.70
C VAL A 258 14.61 15.84 -9.54
N LEU A 259 14.54 14.51 -9.58
CA LEU A 259 15.49 13.69 -10.34
C LEU A 259 15.37 13.93 -11.84
N PHE A 260 14.16 14.00 -12.39
CA PHE A 260 13.94 14.31 -13.80
C PHE A 260 14.48 15.69 -14.15
N SER A 261 14.24 16.71 -13.32
CA SER A 261 14.74 18.07 -13.57
C SER A 261 16.27 18.18 -13.59
N ILE A 262 16.98 17.28 -12.92
CA ILE A 262 18.45 17.29 -12.84
C ILE A 262 19.07 16.39 -13.92
N LEU A 263 18.39 15.30 -14.29
CA LEU A 263 18.94 14.24 -15.14
C LEU A 263 18.48 14.29 -16.59
N LEU A 264 17.36 14.97 -16.89
CA LEU A 264 16.74 15.07 -18.20
C LEU A 264 16.67 16.54 -18.63
#